data_AF-A0A959GLH7-F1
#
_entry.id   AF-A0A959GLH7-F1
#
_cell.length_a   1.000
_cell.length_b   1.000
_cell.length_c   1.000
_cell.angle_alpha   90.00
_cell.angle_beta   90.00
_cell.angle_gamma   90.00
#
_symmetry.space_group_name_H-M   'P 1'
#
loop_
_entity.id
_entity.type
_entity.pdbx_description
1 polymer ?
#
loop_
_entity_poly.entity_id
_entity_poly.type
_entity_poly.pdbx_seq_one_letter_code
_entity_poly.pdbx_strand_id
1 'polypeptide(L)'
;MNDTEYNRHTLKEALGRLPLYQPPDNLWGKIEAELEREDKELALNDALAQLPSYSPPPSVWEAVEAGLEKEQERQAPRFRLRRLIWPAAAACIAAMVAWFVFYPSEDAGLQAVYTYEIEKTTTGLFENDWDEDEDALKTVVEQFSRDPLAKRQDQYNDILEDWRELQEAKAEIREMMDRYGKDARLVRQMGEIERERSKLARAMATAI
;
A
#
# COMPACT_ATOMS: atom_id res chain seq x y z
N MET A 1 -73.75 16.02 -22.56
CA MET A 1 -72.45 15.54 -23.09
C MET A 1 -71.61 16.77 -23.37
N ASN A 2 -70.68 17.11 -22.48
CA ASN A 2 -69.54 17.98 -22.75
C ASN A 2 -68.67 18.04 -21.48
N ASP A 3 -67.86 17.00 -21.26
CA ASP A 3 -66.77 17.04 -20.29
C ASP A 3 -65.55 17.67 -20.97
N THR A 4 -65.59 18.99 -21.14
CA THR A 4 -64.41 19.75 -21.56
C THR A 4 -63.54 19.97 -20.34
N GLU A 5 -62.55 19.12 -20.19
CA GLU A 5 -61.54 19.13 -19.13
C GLU A 5 -60.88 20.52 -19.02
N TYR A 6 -61.15 21.22 -17.91
CA TYR A 6 -60.81 22.62 -17.66
C TYR A 6 -59.30 22.92 -17.80
N ASN A 7 -58.46 21.92 -17.55
CA ASN A 7 -56.99 22.05 -17.51
C ASN A 7 -56.27 21.47 -18.74
N ARG A 8 -57.00 21.10 -19.80
CA ARG A 8 -56.40 20.47 -21.00
C ARG A 8 -55.32 21.34 -21.65
N HIS A 9 -55.51 22.66 -21.63
CA HIS A 9 -54.55 23.61 -22.20
C HIS A 9 -53.27 23.68 -21.36
N THR A 10 -53.40 23.76 -20.04
CA THR A 10 -52.29 23.77 -19.07
C THR A 10 -51.49 22.47 -19.14
N LEU A 11 -52.16 21.31 -19.28
CA LEU A 11 -51.50 20.02 -19.41
C LEU A 11 -50.70 19.92 -20.71
N LYS A 12 -51.27 20.37 -21.84
CA LYS A 12 -50.56 20.39 -23.12
C LYS A 12 -49.34 21.30 -23.09
N GLU A 13 -49.48 22.46 -22.44
CA GLU A 13 -48.38 23.41 -22.30
C GLU A 13 -47.28 22.88 -21.38
N ALA A 14 -47.65 22.24 -20.26
CA ALA A 14 -46.70 21.61 -19.36
C ALA A 14 -45.95 20.45 -20.03
N LEU A 15 -46.65 19.59 -20.78
CA LEU A 15 -46.05 18.49 -21.55
C LEU A 15 -45.07 19.00 -22.62
N GLY A 16 -45.40 20.12 -23.28
CA GLY A 16 -44.52 20.74 -24.29
C GLY A 16 -43.26 21.40 -23.71
N ARG A 17 -43.24 21.68 -22.41
CA ARG A 17 -42.09 22.27 -21.69
C ARG A 17 -41.21 21.22 -21.01
N LEU A 18 -41.57 19.94 -21.10
CA LEU A 18 -40.75 18.89 -20.51
C LEU A 18 -39.42 18.80 -21.26
N PRO A 19 -38.28 18.90 -20.57
CA PRO A 19 -36.99 18.62 -21.18
C PRO A 19 -36.96 17.17 -21.67
N LEU A 20 -36.53 16.99 -22.92
CA LEU A 20 -36.19 15.68 -23.47
C LEU A 20 -34.86 15.25 -22.84
N TYR A 21 -34.94 14.47 -21.76
CA TYR A 21 -33.77 13.83 -21.19
C TYR A 21 -33.45 12.57 -21.98
N GLN A 22 -32.36 12.61 -22.72
CA GLN A 22 -31.79 11.43 -23.36
C GLN A 22 -30.57 11.02 -22.54
N PRO A 23 -30.46 9.74 -22.12
CA PRO A 23 -29.27 9.29 -21.45
C PRO A 23 -28.08 9.42 -22.40
N PRO A 24 -26.85 9.59 -21.88
CA PRO A 24 -25.65 9.53 -22.70
C PRO A 24 -25.62 8.22 -23.51
N ASP A 25 -25.19 8.28 -24.77
CA ASP A 25 -25.25 7.15 -25.71
C ASP A 25 -24.58 5.86 -25.20
N ASN A 26 -23.62 5.98 -24.27
CA ASN A 26 -22.87 4.87 -23.70
C ASN A 26 -23.36 4.38 -22.33
N LEU A 27 -24.41 4.98 -21.76
CA LEU A 27 -24.88 4.61 -20.42
C LEU A 27 -25.33 3.14 -20.38
N TRP A 28 -26.09 2.70 -21.39
CA TRP A 28 -26.56 1.32 -21.47
C TRP A 28 -25.42 0.32 -21.64
N GLY A 29 -24.44 0.63 -22.50
CA GLY A 29 -23.26 -0.21 -22.67
C GLY A 29 -22.41 -0.31 -21.39
N LYS A 30 -22.35 0.76 -20.58
CA LYS A 30 -21.68 0.72 -19.27
C LYS A 30 -22.42 -0.17 -18.27
N ILE A 31 -23.75 -0.07 -18.22
CA ILE A 31 -24.57 -0.91 -17.34
C ILE A 31 -24.44 -2.38 -17.73
N GLU A 32 -24.49 -2.69 -19.03
CA GLU A 32 -24.32 -4.05 -19.53
C GLU A 32 -22.92 -4.62 -19.21
N ALA A 33 -21.87 -3.83 -19.43
CA ALA A 33 -20.51 -4.24 -19.10
C ALA A 33 -20.28 -4.48 -17.60
N GLU A 34 -20.93 -3.69 -16.73
CA GLU A 34 -20.85 -3.88 -15.28
C GLU A 34 -21.58 -5.14 -14.83
N LEU A 35 -22.79 -5.38 -15.34
CA LEU A 35 -23.56 -6.60 -15.07
C LEU A 35 -22.81 -7.86 -15.54
N GLU A 36 -22.21 -7.83 -16.73
CA GLU A 36 -21.38 -8.93 -17.21
C GLU A 36 -20.16 -9.20 -16.30
N ARG A 37 -19.60 -8.16 -15.67
CA ARG A 37 -18.47 -8.32 -14.74
C ARG A 37 -18.94 -9.02 -13.47
N GLU A 38 -20.07 -8.59 -12.92
CA GLU A 38 -20.68 -9.20 -11.72
C GLU A 38 -21.00 -10.68 -11.96
N ASP A 39 -21.59 -11.04 -13.10
CA ASP A 39 -21.89 -12.43 -13.45
C ASP A 39 -20.62 -13.30 -13.53
N LYS A 40 -19.53 -12.76 -14.10
CA LYS A 40 -18.24 -13.45 -14.20
C LYS A 40 -17.59 -13.63 -12.82
N GLU A 41 -17.71 -12.64 -11.94
CA GLU A 41 -17.21 -12.72 -10.56
C GLU A 41 -17.98 -13.77 -9.74
N LEU A 42 -19.30 -13.85 -9.89
CA LEU A 42 -20.13 -14.88 -9.26
C LEU A 42 -19.70 -16.28 -9.72
N ALA A 43 -19.56 -16.49 -11.02
CA ALA A 43 -19.12 -17.76 -11.58
C ALA A 43 -17.71 -18.17 -11.10
N LEU A 44 -16.80 -17.20 -10.95
CA LEU A 44 -15.45 -17.45 -10.41
C LEU A 44 -15.51 -17.87 -8.94
N ASN A 45 -16.30 -17.18 -8.11
CA ASN A 45 -16.44 -17.51 -6.69
C ASN A 45 -17.03 -18.91 -6.49
N ASP A 46 -18.03 -19.28 -7.28
CA ASP A 46 -18.61 -20.62 -7.27
C ASP A 46 -17.59 -21.70 -7.65
N ALA A 47 -16.74 -21.42 -8.64
CA ALA A 47 -15.67 -22.33 -9.04
C ALA A 47 -14.58 -22.47 -7.96
N LEU A 48 -14.21 -21.37 -7.30
CA LEU A 48 -13.25 -21.37 -6.19
C LEU A 48 -13.79 -22.16 -5.00
N ALA A 49 -15.08 -22.04 -4.68
CA ALA A 49 -15.71 -22.80 -3.60
C ALA A 49 -15.74 -24.31 -3.86
N GLN A 50 -15.70 -24.72 -5.14
CA GLN A 50 -15.67 -26.13 -5.54
C GLN A 50 -14.27 -26.72 -5.60
N LEU A 51 -13.21 -25.93 -5.42
CA LEU A 51 -11.86 -26.44 -5.45
C LEU A 51 -11.62 -27.39 -4.26
N PRO A 52 -11.18 -28.63 -4.51
CA PRO A 52 -10.80 -29.53 -3.44
C PRO A 52 -9.60 -28.98 -2.66
N SER A 53 -9.70 -29.01 -1.34
CA SER A 53 -8.57 -28.71 -0.46
C SER A 53 -7.62 -29.90 -0.44
N TYR A 54 -6.43 -29.73 -1.02
CA TYR A 54 -5.36 -30.70 -0.93
C TYR A 54 -4.31 -30.21 0.08
N SER A 55 -4.16 -30.93 1.18
CA SER A 55 -2.99 -30.77 2.05
C SER A 55 -1.92 -31.77 1.57
N PRO A 56 -0.71 -31.32 1.24
CA PRO A 56 0.36 -32.23 0.85
C PRO A 56 0.72 -33.15 2.04
N PRO A 57 1.11 -34.42 1.78
CA PRO A 57 1.55 -35.32 2.83
C PRO A 57 2.74 -34.74 3.62
N PRO A 58 2.87 -35.04 4.93
CA PRO A 58 3.98 -34.55 5.76
C PRO A 58 5.37 -34.80 5.18
N SER A 59 5.54 -35.92 4.47
CA SER A 59 6.80 -36.30 3.83
C SER A 59 7.27 -35.31 2.74
N VAL A 60 6.35 -34.55 2.13
CA VAL A 60 6.70 -33.50 1.16
C VAL A 60 7.35 -32.32 1.89
N TRP A 61 6.83 -31.94 3.06
CA TRP A 61 7.40 -30.88 3.88
C TRP A 61 8.76 -31.27 4.44
N GLU A 62 8.88 -32.49 4.97
CA GLU A 62 10.15 -33.03 5.46
C GLU A 62 11.24 -33.02 4.36
N ALA A 63 10.87 -33.31 3.11
CA ALA A 63 11.80 -33.27 1.97
C ALA A 63 12.24 -31.83 1.62
N VAL A 64 11.35 -30.85 1.77
CA VAL A 64 11.67 -29.43 1.56
C VAL A 64 12.61 -28.91 2.65
N GLU A 65 12.31 -29.19 3.92
CA GLU A 65 13.16 -28.81 5.06
C GLU A 65 14.56 -29.41 4.95
N ALA A 66 14.66 -30.71 4.65
CA ALA A 66 15.94 -31.39 4.47
C ALA A 66 16.73 -30.88 3.25
N GLY A 67 16.05 -30.28 2.25
CA GLY A 67 16.69 -29.62 1.11
C GLY A 67 17.32 -28.28 1.49
N LEU A 68 16.61 -27.48 2.30
CA LEU A 68 17.05 -26.16 2.75
C LEU A 68 18.27 -26.25 3.69
N GLU A 69 18.28 -27.22 4.62
CA GLU A 69 19.42 -27.43 5.52
C GLU A 69 20.70 -27.82 4.75
N LYS A 70 20.59 -28.64 3.70
CA LYS A 70 21.72 -29.05 2.86
C LYS A 70 22.30 -27.91 2.03
N GLU A 71 21.50 -26.94 1.64
CA GLU A 71 21.94 -25.74 0.93
C GLU A 71 22.73 -24.82 1.88
N GLN A 72 22.25 -24.64 3.12
CA GLN A 72 22.92 -23.85 4.14
C GLN A 72 24.29 -24.40 4.54
N GLU A 73 24.44 -25.73 4.66
CA GLU A 73 25.74 -26.34 5.00
C GLU A 73 26.80 -26.17 3.90
N ARG A 74 26.39 -26.02 2.63
CA ARG A 74 27.30 -25.83 1.49
C ARG A 74 27.83 -24.40 1.38
N GLN A 75 27.15 -23.43 1.99
CA GLN A 75 27.47 -22.00 1.87
C GLN A 75 28.43 -21.47 2.94
N ALA A 76 28.93 -22.29 3.87
CA ALA A 76 29.94 -21.83 4.82
C ALA A 76 31.34 -21.83 4.16
N PRO A 77 31.94 -20.67 3.83
CA PRO A 77 33.32 -20.66 3.34
C PRO A 77 34.23 -21.02 4.51
N ARG A 78 34.80 -22.23 4.47
CA ARG A 78 35.80 -22.69 5.44
C ARG A 78 37.13 -21.96 5.21
N PHE A 79 37.20 -20.69 5.55
CA PHE A 79 38.47 -19.97 5.63
C PHE A 79 39.25 -20.50 6.84
N ARG A 80 40.12 -21.49 6.60
CA ARG A 80 41.18 -21.87 7.53
C ARG A 80 42.23 -20.76 7.58
N LEU A 81 41.97 -19.70 8.34
CA LEU A 81 43.00 -18.71 8.64
C LEU A 81 43.92 -19.25 9.75
N ARG A 82 44.92 -20.01 9.31
CA ARG A 82 46.09 -20.37 10.10
C ARG A 82 46.93 -19.10 10.32
N ARG A 83 46.96 -18.67 11.58
CA ARG A 83 47.88 -17.71 12.23
C ARG A 83 49.06 -17.24 11.38
N LEU A 84 49.16 -15.93 11.16
CA LEU A 84 50.44 -15.20 11.20
C LEU A 84 50.17 -13.73 11.57
N ILE A 85 50.95 -13.21 12.53
CA ILE A 85 50.73 -11.94 13.21
C ILE A 85 51.83 -10.93 12.76
N TRP A 86 51.43 -9.65 12.62
CA TRP A 86 52.20 -8.37 12.67
C TRP A 86 53.02 -7.86 11.46
N PRO A 87 53.24 -6.53 11.33
CA PRO A 87 52.42 -5.35 11.72
C PRO A 87 52.29 -4.34 10.55
N ALA A 88 51.07 -4.11 10.01
CA ALA A 88 50.84 -3.16 8.91
C ALA A 88 49.79 -2.07 9.23
N ALA A 89 49.49 -1.84 10.52
CA ALA A 89 48.42 -0.91 10.91
C ALA A 89 48.81 0.57 10.70
N ALA A 90 50.08 0.94 10.82
CA ALA A 90 50.50 2.34 10.70
C ALA A 90 50.50 2.86 9.25
N ALA A 91 50.86 2.01 8.28
CA ALA A 91 50.90 2.41 6.87
C ALA A 91 49.49 2.56 6.26
N CYS A 92 48.55 1.70 6.65
CA CYS A 92 47.18 1.77 6.16
C CYS A 92 46.44 3.03 6.64
N ILE A 93 46.67 3.46 7.89
CA ILE A 93 46.06 4.68 8.43
C ILE A 93 46.63 5.93 7.74
N ALA A 94 47.95 5.99 7.52
CA ALA A 94 48.57 7.11 6.79
C ALA A 94 48.08 7.20 5.34
N ALA A 95 47.89 6.05 4.66
CA ALA A 95 47.35 6.01 3.30
C ALA A 95 45.87 6.45 3.25
N MET A 96 45.04 6.07 4.23
CA MET A 96 43.64 6.50 4.30
C MET A 96 43.50 8.00 4.58
N VAL A 97 44.33 8.57 5.46
CA VAL A 97 44.34 10.02 5.73
C VAL A 97 44.84 10.80 4.51
N ALA A 98 45.88 10.32 3.84
CA ALA A 98 46.38 10.95 2.61
C ALA A 98 45.33 10.90 1.48
N TRP A 99 44.57 9.80 1.37
CA TRP A 99 43.48 9.69 0.40
C TRP A 99 42.36 10.71 0.66
N PHE A 100 42.00 10.92 1.93
CA PHE A 100 40.92 11.84 2.32
C PHE A 100 41.30 13.32 2.18
N VAL A 101 42.58 13.66 2.35
CA VAL A 101 43.06 15.06 2.25
C VAL A 101 43.33 15.48 0.79
N PHE A 102 43.79 14.57 -0.07
CA PHE A 102 44.16 14.91 -1.45
C PHE A 102 43.05 14.70 -2.49
N TYR A 103 41.98 13.99 -2.15
CA TYR A 103 40.79 13.85 -3.02
C TYR A 103 39.54 14.35 -2.29
N PRO A 104 39.21 15.65 -2.36
CA PRO A 104 37.89 16.11 -1.94
C PRO A 104 36.86 15.42 -2.83
N SER A 105 35.97 14.64 -2.21
CA SER A 105 34.79 14.09 -2.88
C SER A 105 33.94 15.26 -3.37
N GLU A 106 33.86 15.43 -4.69
CA GLU A 106 32.68 16.07 -5.27
C GLU A 106 31.47 15.34 -4.72
N ASP A 107 30.52 16.08 -4.15
CA ASP A 107 29.20 15.57 -3.77
C ASP A 107 28.49 15.10 -5.05
N ALA A 108 28.90 13.95 -5.58
CA ALA A 108 28.12 13.15 -6.48
C ALA A 108 26.97 12.63 -5.62
N GLY A 109 25.91 13.43 -5.56
CA GLY A 109 24.66 13.09 -4.90
C GLY A 109 24.28 11.67 -5.31
N LEU A 110 24.52 10.74 -4.39
CA LEU A 110 24.07 9.37 -4.49
C LEU A 110 22.55 9.41 -4.42
N GLN A 111 21.92 9.64 -5.58
CA GLN A 111 20.55 9.23 -5.79
C GLN A 111 20.55 7.70 -5.74
N ALA A 112 20.46 7.17 -4.52
CA ALA A 112 20.07 5.79 -4.30
C ALA A 112 18.65 5.66 -4.87
N VAL A 113 18.56 5.31 -6.14
CA VAL A 113 17.32 4.89 -6.77
C VAL A 113 16.99 3.53 -6.18
N TYR A 114 16.23 3.55 -5.08
CA TYR A 114 15.62 2.36 -4.52
C TYR A 114 14.56 1.86 -5.50
N THR A 115 14.97 0.95 -6.39
CA THR A 115 14.05 0.12 -7.14
C THR A 115 13.64 -1.01 -6.22
N TYR A 116 12.45 -0.87 -5.61
CA TYR A 116 11.81 -1.98 -4.93
C TYR A 116 10.99 -2.73 -5.98
N GLU A 117 11.29 -4.01 -6.14
CA GLU A 117 10.51 -4.92 -6.95
C GLU A 117 9.32 -5.38 -6.10
N ILE A 118 8.10 -4.98 -6.49
CA ILE A 118 6.88 -5.48 -5.84
C ILE A 118 6.68 -6.90 -6.34
N GLU A 119 7.32 -7.88 -5.69
CA GLU A 119 6.94 -9.27 -5.86
C GLU A 119 5.49 -9.42 -5.37
N LYS A 120 4.58 -9.71 -6.31
CA LYS A 120 3.19 -10.06 -6.00
C LYS A 120 3.17 -11.46 -5.39
N THR A 121 3.51 -11.56 -4.11
CA THR A 121 3.37 -12.82 -3.37
C THR A 121 1.90 -13.17 -3.22
N THR A 122 1.60 -14.41 -3.58
CA THR A 122 0.30 -15.05 -3.60
C THR A 122 -0.35 -15.05 -2.22
N THR A 123 -1.65 -14.72 -2.23
CA THR A 123 -2.68 -14.92 -1.20
C THR A 123 -2.43 -16.11 -0.26
N GLY A 124 -2.21 -15.83 1.02
CA GLY A 124 -2.28 -16.83 2.10
C GLY A 124 -1.33 -16.52 3.25
N LEU A 125 -1.90 -16.13 4.41
CA LEU A 125 -1.22 -15.62 5.61
C LEU A 125 -0.61 -14.21 5.48
N PHE A 126 -1.47 -13.19 5.39
CA PHE A 126 -1.10 -11.89 5.97
C PHE A 126 -1.25 -12.02 7.49
N GLU A 127 -0.15 -12.24 8.19
CA GLU A 127 -0.07 -11.89 9.61
C GLU A 127 -0.26 -10.37 9.67
N ASN A 128 -1.42 -9.96 10.17
CA ASN A 128 -2.02 -8.67 9.86
C ASN A 128 -1.54 -7.63 10.88
N ASP A 129 -0.24 -7.33 10.91
CA ASP A 129 0.39 -6.48 11.93
C ASP A 129 0.40 -4.97 11.58
N TRP A 130 -0.72 -4.48 11.03
CA TRP A 130 -0.85 -3.07 10.64
C TRP A 130 -0.85 -2.09 11.82
N ASP A 131 -0.97 -2.61 13.04
CA ASP A 131 -1.08 -1.82 14.25
C ASP A 131 0.23 -1.79 15.06
N GLU A 132 1.29 -2.52 14.65
CA GLU A 132 2.58 -2.58 15.34
C GLU A 132 3.20 -1.18 15.56
N ASP A 133 3.12 -0.36 14.52
CA ASP A 133 3.78 0.95 14.46
C ASP A 133 2.86 2.13 14.84
N GLU A 134 1.61 1.88 15.25
CA GLU A 134 0.61 2.95 15.45
C GLU A 134 1.04 3.96 16.53
N ASP A 135 1.58 3.48 17.65
CA ASP A 135 2.03 4.32 18.76
C ASP A 135 3.24 5.20 18.37
N ALA A 136 4.16 4.66 17.57
CA ALA A 136 5.31 5.39 17.07
C ALA A 136 4.87 6.52 16.14
N LEU A 137 3.96 6.22 15.21
CA LEU A 137 3.42 7.21 14.27
C LEU A 137 2.65 8.33 15.01
N LYS A 138 1.83 7.97 15.99
CA LYS A 138 1.09 8.95 16.81
C LYS A 138 2.03 9.89 17.55
N THR A 139 3.14 9.37 18.07
CA THR A 139 4.16 10.18 18.75
C THR A 139 4.74 11.25 17.83
N VAL A 140 5.05 10.91 16.58
CA VAL A 140 5.58 11.86 15.59
C VAL A 140 4.57 12.96 15.29
N VAL A 141 3.31 12.61 15.08
CA VAL A 141 2.24 13.59 14.79
C VAL A 141 2.01 14.52 15.99
N GLU A 142 2.03 13.99 17.21
CA GLU A 142 1.94 14.79 18.42
C GLU A 142 3.10 15.79 18.53
N GLN A 143 4.32 15.35 18.25
CA GLN A 143 5.50 16.23 18.27
C GLN A 143 5.39 17.33 17.21
N PHE A 144 5.06 16.96 15.97
CA PHE A 144 4.83 17.90 14.87
C PHE A 144 3.75 18.93 15.19
N SER A 145 2.63 18.51 15.77
CA SER A 145 1.53 19.41 16.13
C SER A 145 1.92 20.47 17.18
N ARG A 146 2.93 20.18 18.02
CA ARG A 146 3.37 21.07 19.10
C ARG A 146 4.57 21.93 18.71
N ASP A 147 5.28 21.58 17.63
CA ASP A 147 6.52 22.24 17.23
C ASP A 147 6.28 23.67 16.67
N PRO A 148 6.93 24.72 17.24
CA PRO A 148 6.86 26.08 16.72
C PRO A 148 7.48 26.31 15.34
N LEU A 149 8.40 25.45 14.89
CA LEU A 149 9.01 25.50 13.55
C LEU A 149 8.06 24.89 12.51
N ALA A 150 7.47 23.74 12.81
CA ALA A 150 6.47 23.10 11.96
C ALA A 150 5.29 24.04 11.67
N LYS A 151 4.78 24.75 12.69
CA LYS A 151 3.68 25.71 12.56
C LYS A 151 3.93 26.90 11.62
N ARG A 152 5.18 27.17 11.26
CA ARG A 152 5.53 28.24 10.32
C ARG A 152 5.56 27.78 8.88
N GLN A 153 5.47 26.48 8.64
CA GLN A 153 5.45 25.93 7.29
C GLN A 153 4.06 26.12 6.67
N ASP A 154 4.03 26.49 5.40
CA ASP A 154 2.78 26.70 4.68
C ASP A 154 1.92 25.43 4.62
N GLN A 155 2.56 24.25 4.61
CA GLN A 155 1.93 22.92 4.49
C GLN A 155 1.47 22.34 5.84
N TYR A 156 1.63 23.06 6.95
CA TYR A 156 1.37 22.52 8.29
C TYR A 156 -0.07 22.01 8.47
N ASN A 157 -1.04 22.80 8.01
CA ASN A 157 -2.45 22.42 8.12
C ASN A 157 -2.80 21.28 7.17
N ASP A 158 -2.31 21.33 5.94
CA ASP A 158 -2.54 20.31 4.91
C ASP A 158 -2.05 18.94 5.41
N ILE A 159 -0.83 18.87 5.95
CA ILE A 159 -0.26 17.62 6.48
C ILE A 159 -1.07 17.06 7.67
N LEU A 160 -1.65 17.91 8.51
CA LEU A 160 -2.51 17.45 9.62
C LEU A 160 -3.90 17.03 9.15
N GLU A 161 -4.43 17.69 8.12
CA GLU A 161 -5.68 17.34 7.47
C GLU A 161 -5.57 15.99 6.77
N ASP A 162 -4.55 15.81 5.92
CA ASP A 162 -4.23 14.55 5.24
C ASP A 162 -4.06 13.40 6.26
N TRP A 163 -3.40 13.66 7.39
CA TRP A 163 -3.24 12.66 8.45
C TRP A 163 -4.58 12.22 9.05
N ARG A 164 -5.49 13.18 9.29
CA ARG A 164 -6.83 12.89 9.81
C ARG A 164 -7.65 12.11 8.79
N GLU A 165 -7.61 12.50 7.51
CA GLU A 165 -8.33 11.80 6.44
C GLU A 165 -7.87 10.34 6.31
N LEU A 166 -6.55 10.10 6.35
CA LEU A 166 -6.00 8.74 6.29
C LEU A 166 -6.40 7.89 7.51
N GLN A 167 -6.53 8.51 8.69
CA GLN A 167 -7.01 7.81 9.90
C GLN A 167 -8.49 7.43 9.79
N GLU A 168 -9.31 8.32 9.23
CA GLU A 168 -10.73 8.04 8.98
C GLU A 168 -10.89 6.93 7.93
N ALA A 169 -10.14 7.01 6.83
CA ALA A 169 -10.14 5.96 5.81
C ALA A 169 -9.68 4.61 6.35
N LYS A 170 -8.62 4.57 7.20
CA LYS A 170 -8.18 3.34 7.89
C LYS A 170 -9.32 2.73 8.70
N ALA A 171 -10.03 3.55 9.47
CA ALA A 171 -11.16 3.09 10.29
C ALA A 171 -12.30 2.53 9.43
N GLU A 172 -12.65 3.19 8.32
CA GLU A 172 -13.69 2.75 7.40
C GLU A 172 -13.34 1.41 6.74
N ILE A 173 -12.12 1.26 6.19
CA ILE A 173 -11.68 -0.01 5.60
C ILE A 173 -11.69 -1.12 6.65
N ARG A 174 -11.25 -0.83 7.88
CA ARG A 174 -11.29 -1.82 8.98
C ARG A 174 -12.71 -2.26 9.30
N GLU A 175 -13.65 -1.31 9.38
CA GLU A 175 -15.07 -1.62 9.61
C GLU A 175 -15.66 -2.46 8.46
N MET A 176 -15.26 -2.20 7.21
CA MET A 176 -15.64 -3.03 6.07
C MET A 176 -15.05 -4.45 6.16
N MET A 177 -13.78 -4.58 6.55
CA MET A 177 -13.13 -5.87 6.75
C MET A 177 -13.77 -6.69 7.88
N ASP A 178 -14.22 -6.02 8.94
CA ASP A 178 -14.92 -6.66 10.07
C ASP A 178 -16.34 -7.11 9.67
N ARG A 179 -17.05 -6.34 8.83
CA ARG A 179 -18.43 -6.65 8.40
C ARG A 179 -18.51 -7.67 7.26
N TYR A 180 -17.63 -7.55 6.27
CA TYR A 180 -17.73 -8.30 5.02
C TYR A 180 -16.60 -9.32 4.83
N GLY A 181 -15.64 -9.35 5.75
CA GLY A 181 -14.45 -10.20 5.67
C GLY A 181 -13.29 -9.54 4.95
N LYS A 182 -12.13 -10.19 5.00
CA LYS A 182 -10.87 -9.66 4.46
C LYS A 182 -10.69 -10.07 3.00
N ASP A 183 -11.37 -9.38 2.09
CA ASP A 183 -11.14 -9.57 0.66
C ASP A 183 -9.80 -8.94 0.19
N ALA A 184 -9.30 -9.39 -0.96
CA ALA A 184 -7.99 -8.97 -1.47
C ALA A 184 -7.92 -7.48 -1.84
N ARG A 185 -9.06 -6.85 -2.15
CA ARG A 185 -9.13 -5.43 -2.49
C ARG A 185 -9.02 -4.60 -1.22
N LEU A 186 -9.78 -4.92 -0.17
CA LEU A 186 -9.72 -4.24 1.13
C LEU A 186 -8.34 -4.37 1.77
N VAL A 187 -7.72 -5.54 1.70
CA VAL A 187 -6.33 -5.74 2.20
C VAL A 187 -5.35 -4.85 1.42
N ARG A 188 -5.50 -4.74 0.09
CA ARG A 188 -4.66 -3.85 -0.71
C ARG A 188 -4.88 -2.38 -0.33
N GLN A 189 -6.12 -1.94 -0.19
CA GLN A 189 -6.48 -0.57 0.19
C GLN A 189 -5.94 -0.22 1.58
N MET A 190 -6.06 -1.13 2.56
CA MET A 190 -5.45 -0.95 3.87
C MET A 190 -3.93 -0.76 3.76
N GLY A 191 -3.26 -1.62 2.98
CA GLY A 191 -1.82 -1.50 2.76
C GLY A 191 -1.40 -0.23 2.00
N GLU A 192 -2.25 0.34 1.15
CA GLU A 192 -2.02 1.64 0.51
C GLU A 192 -2.12 2.77 1.54
N ILE A 193 -3.16 2.78 2.36
CA ILE A 193 -3.37 3.75 3.44
C ILE A 193 -2.18 3.74 4.41
N GLU A 194 -1.73 2.58 4.87
CA GLU A 194 -0.61 2.49 5.81
C GLU A 194 0.71 3.02 5.24
N ARG A 195 0.95 2.83 3.94
CA ARG A 195 2.12 3.42 3.27
C ARG A 195 2.01 4.94 3.19
N GLU A 196 0.83 5.48 2.90
CA GLU A 196 0.62 6.93 2.85
C GLU A 196 0.78 7.57 4.22
N ARG A 197 0.22 6.96 5.26
CA ARG A 197 0.42 7.38 6.66
C ARG A 197 1.90 7.39 7.04
N SER A 198 2.63 6.32 6.69
CA SER A 198 4.06 6.22 6.95
C SER A 198 4.88 7.30 6.24
N LYS A 199 4.52 7.64 4.99
CA LYS A 199 5.15 8.73 4.22
C LYS A 199 4.89 10.08 4.89
N LEU A 200 3.67 10.32 5.32
CA LEU A 200 3.26 11.58 5.93
C LEU A 200 3.91 11.77 7.30
N ALA A 201 3.96 10.72 8.12
CA ALA A 201 4.70 10.72 9.39
C ALA A 201 6.19 10.97 9.17
N ARG A 202 6.81 10.40 8.13
CA ARG A 202 8.20 10.71 7.78
C ARG A 202 8.39 12.18 7.42
N ALA A 203 7.46 12.76 6.64
CA ALA A 203 7.50 14.18 6.30
C ALA A 203 7.40 15.07 7.54
N MET A 204 6.49 14.74 8.46
CA MET A 204 6.37 15.40 9.77
C MET A 204 7.67 15.30 10.59
N ALA A 205 8.29 14.12 10.63
CA ALA A 205 9.54 13.89 11.36
C ALA A 205 10.74 14.67 10.79
N THR A 206 10.75 14.94 9.48
CA THR A 206 11.78 15.81 8.85
C THR A 206 11.50 17.30 9.03
N ALA A 207 10.28 17.66 9.40
CA ALA A 207 9.81 19.03 9.49
C ALA A 207 9.92 19.64 10.90
N ILE A 208 10.32 18.83 11.88
CA ILE A 208 10.62 19.19 13.28
C ILE A 208 12.13 19.16 13.53
#